data_AF-A0A964DAA4-F1
#
_entry.id   AF-A0A964DAA4-F1
#
_cell.length_a   1.000
_cell.length_b   1.000
_cell.length_c   1.000
_cell.angle_alpha   90.00
_cell.angle_beta   90.00
_cell.angle_gamma   90.00
#
_symmetry.space_group_name_H-M   'P 1'
#
loop_
_entity.id
_entity.type
_entity.pdbx_description
1 polymer ?
#
loop_
_entity_poly.entity_id
_entity_poly.type
_entity_poly.pdbx_seq_one_letter_code
_entity_poly.pdbx_strand_id
1 'polypeptide(L)'
;MNDTDKDKPVKLCFYCDDDLRSRFRWVCAYQNASMNQVLLELVENWLAENTPEISNKSPSKNETSPKSKPKRSKAAKTEEISK
;
A
#
# COMPACT_ATOMS: atom_id res chain seq x y z
N MET A 1 -16.03 -7.53 3.69
CA MET A 1 -16.27 -6.26 2.97
C MET A 1 -16.42 -6.59 1.49
N ASN A 2 -17.26 -5.87 0.74
CA ASN A 2 -17.39 -6.06 -0.71
C ASN A 2 -16.47 -5.07 -1.43
N ASP A 3 -15.35 -5.55 -1.96
CA ASP A 3 -14.44 -4.80 -2.84
C ASP A 3 -15.01 -4.77 -4.28
N THR A 4 -16.15 -4.08 -4.47
CA THR A 4 -16.87 -4.02 -5.76
C THR A 4 -16.99 -2.59 -6.32
N ASP A 5 -16.11 -1.70 -5.87
CA ASP A 5 -15.95 -0.32 -6.38
C ASP A 5 -14.74 -0.17 -7.34
N LYS A 6 -14.10 -1.28 -7.72
CA LYS A 6 -12.99 -1.27 -8.67
C LYS A 6 -13.49 -1.04 -10.10
N ASP A 7 -12.81 -0.14 -10.81
CA ASP A 7 -12.93 0.12 -12.25
C ASP A 7 -14.25 0.74 -12.75
N LYS A 8 -14.65 1.86 -12.14
CA LYS A 8 -15.57 2.82 -12.78
C LYS A 8 -14.78 3.73 -13.74
N PRO A 9 -15.01 3.68 -15.07
CA PRO A 9 -14.26 4.48 -16.03
C PRO A 9 -14.57 5.97 -15.89
N VAL A 10 -13.54 6.80 -15.76
CA VAL A 10 -13.65 8.26 -15.71
C VAL A 10 -13.37 8.86 -17.09
N LYS A 11 -14.31 9.65 -17.62
CA LYS A 11 -14.09 10.41 -18.86
C LYS A 11 -13.44 11.75 -18.54
N LEU A 12 -12.20 11.93 -19.00
CA LEU A 12 -11.47 13.20 -18.91
C LEU A 12 -11.44 13.91 -20.26
N CYS A 13 -11.47 15.24 -20.23
CA CYS A 13 -11.24 16.11 -21.38
C CYS A 13 -10.35 17.26 -20.93
N PHE A 14 -9.29 17.52 -21.68
CA PHE A 14 -8.31 18.57 -21.39
C PHE A 14 -7.92 19.29 -22.68
N TYR A 15 -7.56 20.57 -22.54
CA TYR A 15 -7.03 21.36 -23.64
C TYR A 15 -5.51 21.18 -23.71
N CYS A 16 -4.99 21.09 -24.94
CA CYS A 16 -3.57 21.02 -25.22
C CYS A 16 -3.30 21.71 -26.57
N ASP A 17 -2.15 22.36 -26.70
CA ASP A 17 -1.75 22.98 -27.96
C ASP A 17 -1.48 21.91 -29.03
N ASP A 18 -1.66 22.27 -30.31
CA ASP A 18 -1.57 21.31 -31.41
C ASP A 18 -0.20 20.63 -31.52
N ASP A 19 0.89 21.32 -31.15
CA ASP A 19 2.23 20.72 -31.09
C ASP A 19 2.32 19.61 -30.02
N LEU A 20 1.85 19.86 -28.79
CA LEU A 20 1.82 18.86 -27.73
C LEU A 20 0.91 17.69 -28.12
N ARG A 21 -0.26 17.97 -28.72
CA ARG A 21 -1.18 16.93 -29.21
C ARG A 21 -0.55 16.08 -30.31
N SER A 22 0.25 16.69 -31.19
CA SER A 22 0.95 16.00 -32.28
C SER A 22 2.07 15.10 -31.74
N ARG A 23 2.89 15.62 -30.81
CA ARG A 23 3.92 14.84 -30.12
C ARG A 23 3.33 13.66 -29.33
N PHE A 24 2.23 13.87 -28.60
CA PHE A 24 1.53 12.79 -27.88
C PHE A 24 1.02 11.68 -28.83
N ARG A 25 0.39 12.04 -29.95
CA ARG A 25 -0.06 11.06 -30.96
C ARG A 25 1.10 10.29 -31.58
N TRP A 26 2.23 10.95 -31.85
CA TRP A 26 3.42 10.28 -32.37
C TRP A 26 3.97 9.26 -31.37
N VAL A 27 4.05 9.60 -30.07
CA VAL A 27 4.47 8.65 -29.02
C VAL A 27 3.53 7.44 -28.93
N CYS A 28 2.21 7.65 -28.98
CA CYS A 28 1.25 6.54 -28.98
C CYS A 28 1.47 5.58 -30.16
N ALA A 29 1.70 6.12 -31.36
CA ALA A 29 2.00 5.32 -32.55
C ALA A 29 3.35 4.60 -32.46
N TYR A 30 4.40 5.28 -31.97
CA TYR A 30 5.74 4.72 -31.79
C TYR A 30 5.76 3.56 -30.78
N GLN A 31 5.04 3.69 -29.66
CA GLN A 31 4.91 2.64 -28.65
C GLN A 31 3.87 1.55 -29.01
N ASN A 32 3.17 1.69 -30.14
CA ASN A 32 2.04 0.83 -30.53
C ASN A 32 0.99 0.67 -29.41
N ALA A 33 0.71 1.76 -28.69
CA ALA A 33 -0.13 1.79 -27.49
C ALA A 33 -1.32 2.74 -27.67
N SER A 34 -2.44 2.46 -27.01
CA SER A 34 -3.59 3.37 -27.03
C SER A 34 -3.31 4.66 -26.25
N MET A 35 -3.93 5.76 -26.67
CA MET A 35 -3.85 7.05 -25.95
C MET A 35 -4.22 6.92 -24.47
N ASN A 36 -5.12 5.98 -24.11
CA ASN A 36 -5.51 5.75 -22.73
C ASN A 36 -4.39 5.06 -21.93
N GLN A 37 -3.71 4.06 -22.49
CA GLN A 37 -2.59 3.39 -21.83
C GLN A 37 -1.43 4.36 -21.56
N VAL A 38 -1.02 5.13 -22.58
CA VAL A 38 0.07 6.11 -22.45
C VAL A 38 -0.29 7.21 -21.44
N LEU A 39 -1.57 7.62 -21.36
CA LEU A 39 -2.03 8.59 -20.37
C LEU A 39 -2.03 8.03 -18.95
N LEU A 40 -2.44 6.76 -18.76
CA LEU A 40 -2.40 6.09 -17.45
C LEU A 40 -0.96 5.95 -16.95
N GLU A 41 -0.04 5.47 -17.79
CA GLU A 41 1.38 5.36 -17.46
C GLU A 41 1.99 6.72 -17.08
N LEU A 42 1.63 7.79 -17.80
CA LEU A 42 2.06 9.16 -17.47
C LEU A 42 1.56 9.63 -16.10
N VAL A 43 0.30 9.30 -15.75
CA VAL A 43 -0.29 9.63 -14.45
C VAL A 43 0.34 8.81 -13.33
N GLU A 44 0.55 7.51 -13.53
CA GLU A 44 1.21 6.62 -12.57
C GLU A 44 2.64 7.08 -12.27
N ASN A 45 3.44 7.38 -13.31
CA ASN A 45 4.79 7.90 -13.16
C ASN A 45 4.80 9.26 -12.46
N TRP A 46 3.93 10.20 -12.86
CA TRP A 46 3.86 11.50 -12.21
C TRP A 46 3.48 11.38 -10.73
N LEU A 47 2.54 10.50 -10.38
CA LEU A 47 2.17 10.23 -8.98
C LEU A 47 3.33 9.59 -8.21
N ALA A 48 4.09 8.67 -8.81
CA ALA A 48 5.26 8.06 -8.18
C ALA A 48 6.38 9.07 -7.90
N GLU A 49 6.59 10.04 -8.79
CA GLU A 49 7.58 11.11 -8.64
C GLU A 49 7.16 12.21 -7.64
N ASN A 50 5.86 12.53 -7.56
CA ASN A 50 5.35 13.71 -6.85
C ASN A 50 4.60 13.39 -5.55
N THR A 51 4.24 12.12 -5.30
CA THR A 51 3.69 11.71 -4.01
C THR A 51 4.85 11.39 -3.08
N PRO A 52 5.06 12.14 -1.97
CA PRO A 52 6.04 11.71 -0.97
C PRO A 52 5.65 10.33 -0.47
N GLU A 53 6.62 9.40 -0.36
CA GLU A 53 6.33 8.09 0.24
C GLU A 53 5.60 8.30 1.56
N ILE A 54 4.32 7.89 1.62
CA ILE A 54 3.56 7.88 2.84
C ILE A 54 4.16 6.76 3.68
N SER A 55 5.22 7.13 4.40
CA SER A 55 5.89 6.25 5.34
C SER A 55 4.89 5.93 6.42
N ASN A 56 4.16 4.83 6.21
CA ASN A 56 3.38 4.15 7.22
C ASN A 56 4.32 3.46 8.23
N LYS A 57 5.31 4.21 8.74
CA LYS A 57 5.73 4.10 10.12
C LYS A 57 4.54 4.50 10.97
N SER A 58 3.63 3.54 11.14
CA SER A 58 2.84 3.46 12.34
C SER A 58 3.81 3.67 13.52
N PRO A 59 3.57 4.64 14.41
CA PRO A 59 4.37 4.74 15.62
C PRO A 59 4.05 3.49 16.43
N SER A 60 4.96 2.50 16.37
CA SER A 60 4.94 1.32 17.24
C SER A 60 5.20 1.79 18.66
N LYS A 61 4.13 2.26 19.29
CA LYS A 61 4.14 2.90 20.60
C LYS A 61 3.98 1.80 21.63
N ASN A 62 5.13 1.35 22.12
CA ASN A 62 5.38 0.60 23.36
C ASN A 62 4.13 0.19 24.17
N GLU A 63 3.98 -1.11 24.44
CA GLU A 63 3.59 -1.53 25.78
C GLU A 63 4.60 -2.52 26.36
N THR A 64 5.28 -2.02 27.38
CA THR A 64 6.22 -2.73 28.25
C THR A 64 5.46 -3.73 29.12
N SER A 65 5.69 -5.04 28.97
CA SER A 65 5.12 -6.06 29.85
C SER A 65 5.52 -5.85 31.32
N PRO A 66 4.58 -5.52 32.24
CA PRO A 66 4.90 -5.36 33.66
C PRO A 66 4.91 -6.72 34.36
N LYS A 67 5.95 -6.96 35.15
CA LYS A 67 6.12 -8.20 35.93
C LYS A 67 5.26 -8.17 37.21
N SER A 68 4.70 -9.32 37.57
CA SER A 68 4.20 -9.71 38.91
C SER A 68 2.74 -9.38 39.29
N LYS A 69 1.99 -10.42 39.72
CA LYS A 69 1.44 -10.50 41.10
C LYS A 69 1.12 -11.96 41.52
N PRO A 70 1.17 -12.31 42.83
CA PRO A 70 1.13 -13.69 43.32
C PRO A 70 -0.18 -14.07 44.06
N LYS A 71 -0.39 -15.39 44.27
CA LYS A 71 -1.20 -16.07 45.32
C LYS A 71 -1.11 -17.59 45.08
N ARG A 72 -1.11 -18.55 46.01
CA ARG A 72 -0.79 -18.71 47.44
C ARG A 72 -1.13 -20.20 47.74
N SER A 73 -0.13 -21.00 48.17
CA SER A 73 -0.20 -22.24 49.01
C SER A 73 -1.45 -23.14 48.95
N LYS A 74 -1.39 -24.45 48.64
CA LYS A 74 -0.87 -25.62 49.43
C LYS A 74 -1.17 -26.92 48.61
N ALA A 75 -0.70 -28.16 48.84
CA ALA A 75 0.26 -28.80 49.77
C ALA A 75 0.80 -30.10 49.09
N ALA A 76 2.06 -30.50 49.26
CA ALA A 76 2.61 -31.53 50.17
C ALA A 76 2.50 -33.03 49.75
N LYS A 77 3.65 -33.75 49.87
CA LYS A 77 3.87 -35.23 49.90
C LYS A 77 3.66 -36.03 48.57
N THR A 78 4.42 -37.09 48.24
CA THR A 78 5.69 -37.70 48.76
C THR A 78 6.31 -38.62 47.67
N GLU A 79 7.61 -38.95 47.78
CA GLU A 79 8.31 -40.13 47.20
C GLU A 79 8.27 -40.32 45.65
N GLU A 80 9.16 -41.05 44.98
CA GLU A 80 10.27 -41.95 45.39
C GLU A 80 11.46 -41.82 44.41
N ILE A 81 12.66 -42.29 44.78
CA ILE A 81 13.84 -42.37 43.89
C ILE A 81 14.32 -43.82 43.79
N SER A 82 14.28 -44.38 42.58
CA SER A 82 14.98 -45.59 42.14
C SER A 82 14.86 -45.70 40.61
N LYS A 83 15.86 -46.16 39.84
CA LYS A 83 17.17 -46.72 40.20
C LYS A 83 18.17 -46.50 39.06
#